data_AF-A0A2M7YYD7-F1
#
_entry.id   AF-A0A2M7YYD7-F1
#
_cell.length_a   1.000
_cell.length_b   1.000
_cell.length_c   1.000
_cell.angle_alpha   90.00
_cell.angle_beta   90.00
_cell.angle_gamma   90.00
#
_symmetry.space_group_name_H-M   'P 1'
#
loop_
_entity.id
_entity.type
_entity.pdbx_description
1 polymer ?
#
loop_
_entity_poly.entity_id
_entity_poly.type
_entity_poly.pdbx_seq_one_letter_code
_entity_poly.pdbx_strand_id
1 'polypeptide(L)'
;MAGQEKAASKSSDDSTANDSSQMFHVDVVYGDETDASEILAISEEASFFSLRRLLIIKWADKLSARDGEALMPYFQAPNETTTLIITAAKLDGRTKWVQELKKRATVVECAPVFEGQRAGWVTQRARELGLQLEDSALEMLKDQVAEGLHGTASELEKLVTFMPEGYCVRAQDVETVRGKPPGISVFDWSEAVARGDQGRA
;
A
#
# COMPACT_ATOMS: atom_id res chain seq x y z
N MET A 1 14.45 9.70 -56.23
CA MET A 1 13.27 10.17 -55.49
C MET A 1 12.82 9.01 -54.60
N ALA A 2 13.22 8.91 -53.33
CA ALA A 2 12.84 9.75 -52.16
C ALA A 2 11.31 9.76 -51.99
N GLY A 3 10.66 9.43 -50.87
CA GLY A 3 10.99 8.99 -49.50
C GLY A 3 9.66 8.51 -48.86
N GLN A 4 9.64 7.67 -47.81
CA GLN A 4 9.24 8.02 -46.41
C GLN A 4 7.87 8.74 -46.29
N GLU A 5 6.90 8.47 -45.39
CA GLU A 5 6.86 7.88 -44.04
C GLU A 5 5.40 8.00 -43.48
N LYS A 6 5.15 7.35 -42.32
CA LYS A 6 3.99 7.41 -41.37
C LYS A 6 2.99 6.26 -41.49
N ALA A 7 3.01 5.21 -40.66
CA ALA A 7 2.94 5.15 -39.18
C ALA A 7 1.63 5.72 -38.59
N ALA A 8 0.74 4.84 -38.15
CA ALA A 8 -0.02 4.97 -36.91
C ALA A 8 -0.84 3.68 -36.66
N SER A 9 -0.24 2.81 -35.86
CA SER A 9 -0.90 1.80 -35.04
C SER A 9 -2.02 2.42 -34.20
N LYS A 10 -3.20 1.78 -34.18
CA LYS A 10 -4.19 1.98 -33.11
C LYS A 10 -4.40 0.63 -32.43
N SER A 11 -3.53 0.38 -31.45
CA SER A 11 -3.69 -0.63 -30.42
C SER A 11 -5.02 -0.39 -29.72
N SER A 12 -5.94 -1.33 -29.90
CA SER A 12 -7.06 -1.54 -28.99
C SER A 12 -6.51 -2.31 -27.77
N ASP A 13 -7.17 -2.16 -26.63
CA ASP A 13 -6.90 -2.82 -25.34
C ASP A 13 -6.06 -2.01 -24.34
N ASP A 14 -6.60 -0.87 -23.88
CA ASP A 14 -6.32 -0.33 -22.55
C ASP A 14 -7.52 0.50 -22.04
N SER A 15 -8.57 -0.15 -21.54
CA SER A 15 -9.74 0.59 -20.99
C SER A 15 -10.45 -0.04 -19.79
N THR A 16 -10.04 -1.21 -19.30
CA THR A 16 -10.77 -1.90 -18.22
C THR A 16 -10.36 -1.50 -16.80
N ALA A 17 -9.34 -0.65 -16.61
CA ALA A 17 -8.89 -0.23 -15.27
C ALA A 17 -9.33 1.18 -14.86
N ASN A 18 -9.82 2.01 -15.79
CA ASN A 18 -10.09 3.44 -15.54
C ASN A 18 -11.57 3.76 -15.24
N ASP A 19 -12.45 2.76 -15.16
CA ASP A 19 -13.91 2.95 -15.04
C ASP A 19 -14.43 2.78 -13.59
N SER A 20 -13.69 2.13 -12.71
CA SER A 20 -14.12 1.85 -11.33
C SER A 20 -13.90 3.03 -10.37
N SER A 21 -12.95 3.92 -10.66
CA SER A 21 -12.71 5.13 -9.88
C SER A 21 -13.79 6.20 -10.07
N GLN A 22 -14.61 6.10 -11.14
CA GLN A 22 -15.77 6.97 -11.36
C GLN A 22 -17.02 6.53 -10.58
N MET A 23 -17.01 5.34 -9.96
CA MET A 23 -18.17 4.83 -9.20
C MET A 23 -18.28 5.40 -7.79
N PHE A 24 -17.20 5.99 -7.26
CA PHE A 24 -17.14 6.50 -5.89
C PHE A 24 -16.74 7.97 -5.86
N HIS A 25 -17.48 8.77 -5.08
CA HIS A 25 -17.01 10.08 -4.67
C HIS A 25 -16.06 9.87 -3.48
N VAL A 26 -14.79 10.24 -3.64
CA VAL A 26 -13.74 9.98 -2.65
C VAL A 26 -13.31 11.27 -1.98
N ASP A 27 -13.43 11.31 -0.66
CA ASP A 27 -12.91 12.39 0.19
C ASP A 27 -11.81 11.86 1.09
N VAL A 28 -10.73 12.63 1.20
CA VAL A 28 -9.61 12.31 2.09
C VAL A 28 -9.43 13.46 3.05
N VAL A 29 -9.58 13.17 4.34
CA VAL A 29 -9.42 14.13 5.44
C VAL A 29 -8.31 13.67 6.38
N TYR A 30 -7.73 14.60 7.13
CA TYR A 30 -6.60 14.34 8.01
C TYR A 30 -6.95 14.68 9.45
N GLY A 31 -6.70 13.75 10.37
CA GLY A 31 -7.11 13.89 11.77
C GLY A 31 -6.44 15.02 12.55
N ASP A 32 -5.38 15.63 12.02
CA ASP A 32 -4.72 16.82 12.57
C ASP A 32 -5.24 18.16 12.03
N GLU A 33 -6.00 18.13 10.93
CA GLU A 33 -6.49 19.33 10.26
C GLU A 33 -8.02 19.44 10.27
N THR A 34 -8.72 18.35 10.61
CA THR A 34 -10.18 18.24 10.45
C THR A 34 -10.89 18.02 11.78
N ASP A 35 -11.93 18.82 12.03
CA ASP A 35 -12.81 18.69 13.19
C ASP A 35 -13.91 17.65 12.98
N ALA A 36 -14.51 17.14 14.06
CA ALA A 36 -15.59 16.17 13.97
C ALA A 36 -16.80 16.67 13.18
N SER A 37 -17.13 17.97 13.27
CA SER A 37 -18.26 18.55 12.53
C SER A 37 -18.09 18.47 11.02
N GLU A 38 -16.86 18.65 10.53
CA GLU A 38 -16.54 18.56 9.10
C GLU A 38 -16.62 17.12 8.62
N ILE A 39 -16.06 16.17 9.40
CA ILE A 39 -16.14 14.74 9.12
C ILE A 39 -17.61 14.29 9.05
N LEU A 40 -18.44 14.73 10.01
CA LEU A 40 -19.88 14.42 10.03
C LEU A 40 -20.59 15.00 8.81
N ALA A 41 -20.34 16.27 8.49
CA ALA A 41 -20.95 16.93 7.33
C ALA A 41 -20.65 16.17 6.03
N ILE A 42 -19.40 15.78 5.82
CA ILE A 42 -18.99 14.99 4.64
C ILE A 42 -19.64 13.60 4.64
N SER A 43 -19.74 12.98 5.81
CA SER A 43 -20.27 11.61 5.95
C SER A 43 -21.79 11.51 5.73
N GLU A 44 -22.53 12.56 6.09
CA GLU A 44 -23.98 12.66 5.95
C GLU A 44 -24.42 13.20 4.58
N GLU A 45 -23.55 13.96 3.91
CA GLU A 45 -23.85 14.53 2.60
C GLU A 45 -24.00 13.44 1.53
N ALA A 46 -25.20 13.36 0.95
CA ALA A 46 -25.51 12.44 -0.12
C ALA A 46 -24.66 12.75 -1.37
N SER A 47 -24.08 11.71 -1.97
CA SER A 47 -23.39 11.88 -3.24
C SER A 47 -24.40 12.10 -4.37
N PHE A 48 -24.25 13.20 -5.10
CA PHE A 48 -25.13 13.54 -6.23
C PHE A 48 -24.71 12.86 -7.54
N PHE A 49 -23.44 12.44 -7.66
CA PHE A 49 -22.85 11.92 -8.90
C PHE A 49 -22.29 10.50 -8.77
N SER A 50 -22.34 9.88 -7.59
CA SER A 50 -21.86 8.52 -7.37
C SER A 50 -22.86 7.70 -6.55
N LEU A 51 -22.93 6.40 -6.80
CA LEU A 51 -23.83 5.49 -6.07
C LEU A 51 -23.44 5.34 -4.60
N ARG A 52 -22.14 5.51 -4.30
CA ARG A 52 -21.57 5.41 -2.96
C ARG A 52 -20.48 6.46 -2.76
N ARG A 53 -20.32 6.91 -1.52
CA ARG A 53 -19.25 7.81 -1.08
C ARG A 53 -18.18 7.02 -0.33
N LEU A 54 -16.92 7.38 -0.48
CA LEU A 54 -15.80 6.82 0.24
C LEU A 54 -15.10 7.95 1.01
N LEU A 55 -15.22 7.95 2.33
CA LEU A 55 -14.53 8.92 3.19
C LEU A 55 -13.33 8.24 3.85
N ILE A 56 -12.13 8.77 3.62
CA ILE A 56 -10.88 8.26 4.20
C ILE A 56 -10.35 9.26 5.21
N ILE A 57 -10.38 8.90 6.49
CA ILE A 57 -9.74 9.65 7.57
C ILE A 57 -8.31 9.11 7.73
N LYS A 58 -7.33 9.94 7.42
CA LYS A 58 -5.90 9.66 7.66
C LYS A 58 -5.45 10.19 9.01
N TRP A 59 -4.51 9.50 9.63
CA TRP A 59 -3.94 9.87 10.94
C TRP A 59 -4.98 10.09 12.02
N ALA A 60 -5.96 9.19 12.11
CA ALA A 60 -7.02 9.28 13.11
C ALA A 60 -6.51 9.15 14.56
N ASP A 61 -5.26 8.76 14.77
CA ASP A 61 -4.56 8.83 16.06
C ASP A 61 -4.31 10.26 16.54
N LYS A 62 -4.29 11.24 15.62
CA LYS A 62 -4.13 12.66 15.93
C LYS A 62 -5.44 13.38 16.25
N LEU A 63 -6.60 12.75 15.98
CA LEU A 63 -7.89 13.31 16.34
C LEU A 63 -7.97 13.54 17.84
N SER A 64 -8.51 14.69 18.23
CA SER A 64 -8.74 14.97 19.64
C SER A 64 -9.76 13.97 20.21
N ALA A 65 -9.64 13.65 21.51
CA ALA A 65 -10.61 12.77 22.17
C ALA A 65 -12.04 13.33 22.10
N ARG A 66 -12.19 14.67 22.10
CA ARG A 66 -13.47 15.35 21.96
C ARG A 66 -14.08 15.10 20.59
N ASP A 67 -13.29 15.20 19.53
CA ASP A 67 -13.75 14.99 18.16
C ASP A 67 -14.09 13.52 17.92
N GLY A 68 -13.25 12.60 18.42
CA GLY A 68 -13.55 11.17 18.38
C GLY A 68 -14.87 10.82 19.09
N GLU A 69 -15.12 11.41 20.27
CA GLU A 69 -16.39 11.22 21.00
C GLU A 69 -17.59 11.83 20.26
N ALA A 70 -17.41 12.95 19.56
CA ALA A 70 -18.45 13.58 18.74
C ALA A 70 -18.85 12.72 17.53
N LEU A 71 -17.98 11.84 17.03
CA LEU A 71 -18.27 10.88 15.95
C LEU A 71 -19.03 9.63 16.43
N MET A 72 -19.12 9.38 17.74
CA MET A 72 -19.77 8.18 18.27
C MET A 72 -21.23 7.98 17.81
N PRO A 73 -22.10 9.01 17.74
CA PRO A 73 -23.46 8.85 17.25
C PRO A 73 -23.50 8.34 15.80
N TYR A 74 -22.57 8.81 14.95
CA TYR A 74 -22.49 8.38 13.55
C TYR A 74 -22.11 6.90 13.44
N PHE A 75 -21.20 6.41 14.29
CA PHE A 75 -20.89 4.96 14.31
C PHE A 75 -22.10 4.11 14.67
N GLN A 76 -23.08 4.66 15.40
CA GLN A 76 -24.28 3.91 15.79
C GLN A 76 -25.28 3.73 14.65
N ALA A 77 -25.37 4.73 13.77
CA ALA A 77 -26.26 4.76 12.62
C ALA A 77 -25.52 5.36 11.41
N PRO A 78 -24.56 4.62 10.82
CA PRO A 78 -23.81 5.11 9.67
C PRO A 78 -24.70 5.18 8.44
N ASN A 79 -24.39 6.11 7.54
CA ASN A 79 -25.10 6.20 6.27
C ASN A 79 -24.75 4.99 5.37
N GLU A 80 -25.74 4.26 4.90
CA GLU A 80 -25.56 3.06 4.05
C GLU A 80 -24.86 3.36 2.73
N THR A 81 -24.94 4.61 2.24
CA THR A 81 -24.28 5.04 1.01
C THR A 81 -22.82 5.45 1.22
N THR A 82 -22.37 5.61 2.47
CA THR A 82 -21.03 6.11 2.81
C THR A 82 -20.17 5.01 3.43
N THR A 83 -19.10 4.65 2.73
CA THR A 83 -18.05 3.78 3.27
C THR A 83 -17.01 4.64 3.98
N LEU A 84 -16.84 4.45 5.29
CA LEU A 84 -15.84 5.14 6.10
C LEU A 84 -14.60 4.27 6.28
N ILE A 85 -13.43 4.76 5.86
CA ILE A 85 -12.12 4.16 6.10
C ILE A 85 -11.37 5.04 7.08
N ILE A 86 -10.91 4.45 8.18
CA ILE A 86 -10.12 5.14 9.20
C ILE A 86 -8.74 4.50 9.24
N THR A 87 -7.70 5.31 9.02
CA THR A 87 -6.30 4.87 9.09
C THR A 87 -5.59 5.62 10.20
N ALA A 88 -4.85 4.87 11.01
CA ALA A 88 -4.11 5.40 12.16
C ALA A 88 -2.90 4.50 12.42
N ALA A 89 -1.81 5.10 12.92
CA ALA A 89 -0.64 4.31 13.31
C ALA A 89 -0.94 3.46 14.55
N LYS A 90 -1.61 4.05 15.55
CA LYS A 90 -2.04 3.36 16.76
C LYS A 90 -3.21 4.11 17.39
N LEU A 91 -4.37 3.44 17.50
CA LEU A 91 -5.52 3.98 18.22
C LEU A 91 -5.46 3.57 19.70
N ASP A 92 -5.72 4.52 20.60
CA ASP A 92 -5.83 4.24 22.03
C ASP A 92 -7.15 3.50 22.34
N GLY A 93 -7.06 2.19 22.55
CA GLY A 93 -8.19 1.32 22.89
C GLY A 93 -8.85 1.61 24.25
N ARG A 94 -8.29 2.52 25.07
CA ARG A 94 -8.91 2.97 26.34
C ARG A 94 -9.98 4.04 26.12
N THR A 95 -9.94 4.72 24.97
CA THR A 95 -10.92 5.77 24.64
C THR A 95 -12.26 5.15 24.27
N LYS A 96 -13.36 5.80 24.70
CA LYS A 96 -14.71 5.30 24.49
C LYS A 96 -15.08 5.21 23.01
N TRP A 97 -14.63 6.18 22.21
CA TRP A 97 -14.93 6.22 20.79
C TRP A 97 -14.23 5.09 20.01
N VAL A 98 -12.97 4.75 20.34
CA VAL A 98 -12.27 3.61 19.71
C VAL A 98 -12.92 2.30 20.10
N GLN A 99 -13.38 2.15 21.35
CA GLN A 99 -14.09 0.94 21.79
C GLN A 99 -15.41 0.77 21.03
N GLU A 100 -16.17 1.84 20.82
CA GLU A 100 -17.42 1.77 20.06
C GLU A 100 -17.16 1.52 18.57
N LEU A 101 -16.17 2.17 17.99
CA LEU A 101 -15.73 1.94 16.61
C LEU A 101 -15.37 0.47 16.39
N LYS A 102 -14.55 -0.13 17.27
CA LYS A 102 -14.11 -1.53 17.15
C LYS A 102 -15.24 -2.56 17.23
N LYS A 103 -16.40 -2.22 17.82
CA LYS A 103 -17.56 -3.12 17.86
C LYS A 103 -18.27 -3.23 16.51
N ARG A 104 -18.14 -2.21 15.66
CA ARG A 104 -18.94 -2.05 14.44
C ARG A 104 -18.08 -2.04 13.17
N ALA A 105 -16.81 -1.67 13.29
CA ALA A 105 -15.87 -1.63 12.19
C ALA A 105 -15.14 -2.98 12.02
N THR A 106 -14.83 -3.30 10.76
CA THR A 106 -13.85 -4.34 10.45
C THR A 106 -12.45 -3.79 10.70
N VAL A 107 -11.75 -4.36 11.68
CA VAL A 107 -10.40 -3.93 12.05
C VAL A 107 -9.38 -4.74 11.27
N VAL A 108 -8.52 -4.06 10.52
CA VAL A 108 -7.37 -4.64 9.83
C VAL A 108 -6.10 -4.15 10.50
N GLU A 109 -5.35 -5.08 11.11
CA GLU A 109 -4.09 -4.75 11.77
C GLU A 109 -2.92 -4.87 10.80
N CYS A 110 -2.36 -3.73 10.40
CA CYS A 110 -1.19 -3.65 9.52
C CYS A 110 0.11 -3.59 10.33
N ALA A 111 0.35 -4.59 11.18
CA ALA A 111 1.55 -4.66 12.01
C ALA A 111 2.81 -4.91 11.15
N PRO A 112 3.97 -4.36 11.56
CA PRO A 112 5.24 -4.66 10.89
C PRO A 112 5.58 -6.14 11.04
N VAL A 113 6.12 -6.74 9.97
CA VAL A 113 6.53 -8.15 9.97
C VAL A 113 7.86 -8.29 10.71
N PHE A 114 7.83 -8.96 11.86
CA PHE A 114 9.01 -9.25 12.67
C PHE A 114 9.92 -10.30 12.01
N GLU A 115 11.20 -10.31 12.38
CA GLU A 115 12.23 -11.18 11.79
C GLU A 115 11.81 -12.65 11.69
N GLY A 116 11.25 -13.23 12.76
CA GLY A 116 10.78 -14.61 12.78
C GLY A 116 9.55 -14.89 11.90
N GLN A 117 8.84 -13.85 11.44
CA GLN A 117 7.65 -13.97 10.59
C GLN A 117 7.95 -13.72 9.11
N ARG A 118 9.14 -13.18 8.77
CA ARG A 118 9.49 -12.78 7.40
C ARG A 118 9.44 -13.95 6.42
N ALA A 119 10.03 -15.08 6.78
CA ALA A 119 10.01 -16.29 5.95
C ALA A 119 8.56 -16.78 5.69
N GLY A 120 7.72 -16.74 6.72
CA GLY A 120 6.30 -17.09 6.60
C GLY A 120 5.54 -16.14 5.66
N TRP A 121 5.78 -14.83 5.79
CA TRP A 121 5.17 -13.82 4.93
C TRP A 121 5.58 -13.99 3.47
N VAL A 122 6.88 -14.20 3.18
CA VAL A 122 7.37 -14.44 1.81
C VAL A 122 6.75 -15.70 1.23
N THR A 123 6.72 -16.78 2.00
CA THR A 123 6.15 -18.06 1.54
C THR A 123 4.65 -17.93 1.25
N GLN A 124 3.91 -17.23 2.11
CA GLN A 124 2.50 -16.97 1.89
C GLN A 124 2.28 -16.13 0.62
N ARG A 125 3.02 -15.03 0.49
CA ARG A 125 2.88 -14.13 -0.65
C ARG A 125 3.26 -14.81 -1.97
N ALA A 126 4.32 -15.62 -1.97
CA ALA A 126 4.72 -16.40 -3.14
C ALA A 126 3.63 -17.41 -3.54
N ARG A 127 2.98 -18.08 -2.56
CA ARG A 127 1.87 -19.01 -2.83
C ARG A 127 0.64 -18.30 -3.39
N GLU A 128 0.29 -17.12 -2.89
CA GLU A 128 -0.80 -16.29 -3.45
C GLU A 128 -0.56 -15.93 -4.91
N LEU A 129 0.71 -15.80 -5.29
CA LEU A 129 1.16 -15.52 -6.65
C LEU A 129 1.43 -16.78 -7.50
N GLY A 130 1.20 -17.98 -6.95
CA GLY A 130 1.42 -19.25 -7.66
C GLY A 130 2.89 -19.64 -7.85
N LEU A 131 3.82 -19.01 -7.12
CA LEU A 131 5.25 -19.30 -7.17
C LEU A 131 5.65 -20.42 -6.21
N GLN A 132 6.65 -21.21 -6.63
CA GLN A 132 7.38 -22.12 -5.76
C GLN A 132 8.78 -21.58 -5.53
N LEU A 133 9.23 -21.53 -4.27
CA LEU A 133 10.54 -21.02 -3.88
C LEU A 133 11.37 -22.17 -3.31
N GLU A 134 12.64 -22.24 -3.69
CA GLU A 134 13.65 -23.03 -2.98
C GLU A 134 14.10 -22.31 -1.70
N ASP A 135 14.61 -23.05 -0.71
CA ASP A 135 15.13 -22.50 0.55
C ASP A 135 16.16 -21.38 0.35
N SER A 136 17.01 -21.51 -0.67
CA SER A 136 18.03 -20.52 -1.02
C SER A 136 17.43 -19.18 -1.48
N ALA A 137 16.36 -19.23 -2.29
CA ALA A 137 15.63 -18.06 -2.74
C ALA A 137 14.84 -17.41 -1.60
N LEU A 138 14.25 -18.24 -0.73
CA LEU A 138 13.50 -17.79 0.44
C LEU A 138 14.40 -17.00 1.41
N GLU A 139 15.61 -17.48 1.68
CA GLU A 139 16.58 -16.78 2.54
C GLU A 139 16.96 -15.41 1.96
N MET A 140 17.23 -15.31 0.66
CA MET A 140 17.52 -14.02 0.02
C MET A 140 16.35 -13.03 0.09
N LEU A 141 15.12 -13.52 -0.16
CA LEU A 141 13.91 -12.68 -0.09
C LEU A 141 13.59 -12.27 1.35
N LYS A 142 13.89 -13.12 2.34
CA LYS A 142 13.73 -12.82 3.77
C LYS A 142 14.62 -11.65 4.20
N ASP A 143 15.87 -11.62 3.74
CA ASP A 143 16.78 -10.51 4.01
C ASP A 143 16.28 -9.21 3.38
N GLN A 144 15.72 -9.31 2.16
CA GLN A 144 15.10 -8.16 1.50
C GLN A 144 13.86 -7.62 2.24
N VAL A 145 13.08 -8.48 2.91
CA VAL A 145 11.96 -8.01 3.75
C VAL A 145 12.44 -7.09 4.87
N ALA A 146 13.70 -7.23 5.32
CA ALA A 146 14.29 -6.31 6.29
C ALA A 146 14.46 -4.88 5.73
N GLU A 147 14.68 -4.76 4.42
CA GLU A 147 14.80 -3.47 3.71
C GLU A 147 13.43 -2.88 3.39
N GLY A 148 12.42 -3.72 3.11
CA GLY A 148 11.03 -3.28 3.01
C GLY A 148 10.08 -4.28 2.33
N LEU A 149 8.90 -4.48 2.93
CA LEU A 149 7.86 -5.40 2.44
C LEU A 149 7.36 -5.08 1.02
N HIS A 150 7.22 -3.79 0.70
CA HIS A 150 6.77 -3.37 -0.63
C HIS A 150 7.78 -3.72 -1.71
N GLY A 151 9.08 -3.55 -1.43
CA GLY A 151 10.16 -3.94 -2.34
C GLY A 151 10.12 -5.44 -2.59
N THR A 152 10.03 -6.25 -1.55
CA THR A 152 9.92 -7.72 -1.68
C THR A 152 8.67 -8.14 -2.45
N ALA A 153 7.52 -7.50 -2.20
CA ALA A 153 6.29 -7.79 -2.94
C ALA A 153 6.46 -7.51 -4.45
N SER A 154 7.10 -6.39 -4.79
CA SER A 154 7.38 -6.04 -6.19
C SER A 154 8.36 -7.03 -6.84
N GLU A 155 9.41 -7.47 -6.14
CA GLU A 155 10.32 -8.49 -6.67
C GLU A 155 9.62 -9.84 -6.90
N LEU A 156 8.72 -10.25 -5.99
CA LEU A 156 7.90 -11.44 -6.19
C LEU A 156 7.00 -11.32 -7.43
N GLU A 157 6.36 -10.17 -7.64
CA GLU A 157 5.54 -9.92 -8.83
C GLU A 157 6.35 -9.92 -10.13
N LYS A 158 7.59 -9.41 -10.10
CA LYS A 158 8.51 -9.52 -11.23
C LYS A 158 8.92 -10.97 -11.50
N LEU A 159 9.17 -11.76 -10.45
CA LEU A 159 9.48 -13.19 -10.58
C LEU A 159 8.33 -13.96 -11.25
N VAL A 160 7.08 -13.67 -10.91
CA VAL A 160 5.91 -14.24 -11.62
C VAL A 160 5.95 -13.90 -13.10
N THR A 161 6.28 -12.66 -13.44
CA THR A 161 6.29 -12.20 -14.84
C THR A 161 7.46 -12.78 -15.64
N PHE A 162 8.60 -13.00 -14.98
CA PHE A 162 9.82 -13.49 -15.61
C PHE A 162 9.84 -15.01 -15.75
N MET A 163 9.18 -15.74 -14.85
CA MET A 163 9.25 -17.20 -14.79
C MET A 163 8.09 -17.91 -15.47
N PRO A 164 8.35 -19.08 -16.07
CA PRO A 164 7.27 -19.93 -16.56
C PRO A 164 6.45 -20.51 -15.39
N GLU A 165 5.18 -20.76 -15.63
CA GLU A 165 4.27 -21.32 -14.63
C GLU A 165 4.79 -22.65 -14.06
N GLY A 166 4.71 -22.82 -12.74
CA GLY A 166 5.14 -24.04 -12.05
C GLY A 166 6.66 -24.20 -11.91
N TYR A 167 7.45 -23.20 -12.29
CA TYR A 167 8.89 -23.19 -12.07
C TYR A 167 9.23 -22.95 -10.59
N CYS A 168 10.23 -23.69 -10.10
CA CYS A 168 10.77 -23.50 -8.76
C CYS A 168 11.90 -22.48 -8.80
N VAL A 169 11.66 -21.30 -8.23
CA VAL A 169 12.57 -20.16 -8.20
C VAL A 169 13.78 -20.46 -7.32
N ARG A 170 14.97 -20.26 -7.89
CA ARG A 170 16.26 -20.44 -7.22
C ARG A 170 16.87 -19.09 -6.82
N ALA A 171 17.89 -19.10 -5.97
CA ALA A 171 18.63 -17.90 -5.58
C ALA A 171 19.13 -17.05 -6.79
N GLN A 172 19.64 -17.71 -7.84
CA GLN A 172 20.14 -17.03 -9.04
C GLN A 172 19.05 -16.26 -9.79
N ASP A 173 17.82 -16.76 -9.73
CA ASP A 173 16.67 -16.17 -10.39
C ASP A 173 16.23 -14.89 -9.69
N VAL A 174 16.23 -14.92 -8.35
CA VAL A 174 16.01 -13.74 -7.51
C VAL A 174 17.07 -12.67 -7.83
N GLU A 175 18.34 -13.05 -7.91
CA GLU A 175 19.43 -12.12 -8.23
C GLU A 175 19.28 -11.49 -9.62
N THR A 176 18.80 -12.26 -10.60
CA THR A 176 18.61 -11.80 -11.98
C THR A 176 17.47 -10.79 -12.09
N VAL A 177 16.39 -11.03 -11.35
CA VAL A 177 15.21 -10.16 -11.34
C VAL A 177 15.41 -8.93 -10.46
N ARG A 178 16.21 -9.07 -9.39
CA ARG A 178 16.64 -7.97 -8.53
C ARG A 178 17.39 -6.95 -9.37
N GLY A 179 16.65 -5.99 -9.90
CA GLY A 179 17.22 -4.87 -10.64
C GLY A 179 18.32 -4.26 -9.77
N LYS A 180 19.47 -3.93 -10.38
CA LYS A 180 20.52 -3.19 -9.66
C LYS A 180 19.85 -1.99 -8.98
N PRO A 181 19.94 -1.84 -7.64
CA PRO A 181 19.55 -0.58 -7.03
C PRO A 181 20.33 0.52 -7.78
N PRO A 182 19.73 1.71 -8.01
CA PRO A 182 20.44 2.81 -8.66
C PRO A 182 21.79 2.93 -7.97
N GLY A 183 22.85 2.60 -8.72
CA GLY A 183 24.16 2.40 -8.15
C GLY A 183 24.55 3.68 -7.43
N ILE A 184 24.78 3.57 -6.13
CA ILE A 184 25.14 4.65 -5.21
C ILE A 184 23.90 5.44 -4.74
N SER A 185 23.47 5.15 -3.52
CA SER A 185 22.56 6.03 -2.77
C SER A 185 23.27 7.34 -2.42
N VAL A 186 22.52 8.43 -2.21
CA VAL A 186 23.08 9.70 -1.69
C VAL A 186 23.84 9.47 -0.37
N PHE A 187 23.42 8.45 0.42
CA PHE A 187 24.11 8.04 1.63
C PHE A 187 25.47 7.39 1.34
N ASP A 188 25.53 6.46 0.39
CA ASP A 188 26.78 5.81 -0.04
C ASP A 188 27.78 6.84 -0.59
N TRP A 189 27.28 7.82 -1.35
CA TRP A 189 28.07 8.94 -1.85
C TRP A 189 28.59 9.82 -0.71
N SER A 190 27.72 10.19 0.25
CA SER A 190 28.11 11.00 1.40
C SER A 190 29.17 10.31 2.27
N GLU A 191 29.08 8.98 2.39
CA GLU A 191 30.05 8.17 3.12
C GLU A 191 31.37 8.05 2.35
N ALA A 192 31.32 7.90 1.02
CA ALA A 192 32.51 7.89 0.17
C ALA A 192 33.28 9.23 0.24
N VAL A 193 32.56 10.36 0.22
CA VAL A 193 33.14 11.70 0.41
C VAL A 193 33.73 11.84 1.81
N ALA A 194 33.00 11.42 2.85
CA ALA A 194 33.49 11.48 4.23
C ALA A 194 34.75 10.63 4.46
N ARG A 195 34.90 9.52 3.74
CA ARG A 195 36.06 8.63 3.78
C ARG A 195 37.19 9.05 2.83
N GLY A 196 36.98 10.08 2.01
CA GLY A 196 37.96 10.55 1.02
C GLY A 196 38.18 9.57 -0.15
N ASP A 197 37.23 8.67 -0.40
CA ASP A 197 37.35 7.62 -1.41
C ASP A 197 36.90 8.14 -2.79
N GLN A 198 37.79 8.88 -3.46
CA GLN A 198 37.52 9.56 -4.73
C GLN A 198 37.13 8.63 -5.89
N GLY A 199 37.35 7.31 -5.76
CA GLY A 199 36.94 6.32 -6.76
C GLY A 199 35.50 5.82 -6.61
N ARG A 200 34.85 6.09 -5.46
CA ARG A 200 33.46 5.68 -5.17
C ARG A 200 32.49 6.86 -4.99
N ALA A 201 33.00 8.09 -4.89
CA ALA A 201 32.24 9.34 -4.90
C ALA A 201 32.02 9.85 -6.34
#